data_AF-A0A5P1FL38-F1
#
_entry.id   AF-A0A5P1FL38-F1
#
_cell.length_a   1.000
_cell.length_b   1.000
_cell.length_c   1.000
_cell.angle_alpha   90.00
_cell.angle_beta   90.00
_cell.angle_gamma   90.00
#
_symmetry.space_group_name_H-M   'P 1'
#
loop_
_entity.id
_entity.type
_entity.pdbx_description
1 polymer ?
#
loop_
_entity_poly.entity_id
_entity_poly.type
_entity_poly.pdbx_seq_one_letter_code
_entity_poly.pdbx_strand_id
1 'polypeptide(L)'
;MPSQADEEAHQLSYLQKHMANMLALLAEPVEGEGEESLVVSQERFMHLGFLIHFGDKGPEGIPLSQAAQFFANSDPDMPAVPVPAAQIHEWILENIAASLKQTTEKVAAKEHGSFGASDLDVTMTDACATQTKVQSSPYSISQTVVEGVSKSSVVKQASDIKGNSVKVLNCHDSVIYILAPLRFSLVYGCSDTTIILGAIGKAVRVEHCERVQVITAAKRICIANCRECVFYLGVNQQPLILGDNHKIQVAPFNTYYSQLGEHMVQVGVDPTINRWNEPLVLGMVDPHDSLSHPAGVSDVQAESATCLDPDLFTNFLIPNWFGAESAESTKDNPFPLPEIYLASQRKKYSTLVEIQQALRDVQIDESRKRELASAIHLHFKEWLYASGNIRLLYCLQGD
;
A
#
# COMPACT_ATOMS: atom_id res chain seq x y z
N MET A 1 -33.96 8.84 4.01
CA MET A 1 -32.82 8.63 3.09
C MET A 1 -32.28 10.00 2.72
N PRO A 2 -30.95 10.20 2.63
CA PRO A 2 -30.39 11.47 2.19
C PRO A 2 -30.89 11.82 0.79
N SER A 3 -31.15 13.11 0.53
CA SER A 3 -31.52 13.55 -0.80
C SER A 3 -30.30 13.56 -1.73
N GLN A 4 -30.54 13.57 -3.04
CA GLN A 4 -29.46 13.67 -4.03
C GLN A 4 -28.61 14.94 -3.85
N ALA A 5 -29.21 16.03 -3.37
CA ALA A 5 -28.50 17.27 -3.09
C ALA A 5 -27.60 17.15 -1.85
N ASP A 6 -28.04 16.39 -0.83
CA ASP A 6 -27.23 16.13 0.37
C ASP A 6 -26.01 15.26 0.04
N GLU A 7 -26.17 14.26 -0.84
CA GLU A 7 -25.06 13.42 -1.29
C GLU A 7 -24.03 14.21 -2.11
N GLU A 8 -24.49 15.08 -3.02
CA GLU A 8 -23.62 15.96 -3.82
C GLU A 8 -22.87 16.98 -2.95
N ALA A 9 -23.56 17.60 -1.97
CA ALA A 9 -22.93 18.49 -1.01
C ALA A 9 -21.87 17.75 -0.16
N HIS A 10 -22.15 16.52 0.24
CA HIS A 10 -21.20 15.69 0.98
C HIS A 10 -19.94 15.36 0.14
N GLN A 11 -20.11 14.97 -1.13
CA GLN A 11 -18.99 14.70 -2.04
C GLN A 11 -18.13 15.94 -2.29
N LEU A 12 -18.75 17.11 -2.50
CA LEU A 12 -18.04 18.38 -2.67
C LEU A 12 -17.28 18.78 -1.39
N SER A 13 -17.89 18.62 -0.22
CA SER A 13 -17.22 18.86 1.07
C SER A 13 -16.04 17.92 1.28
N TYR A 14 -16.15 16.66 0.86
CA TYR A 14 -15.05 15.69 0.91
C TYR A 14 -13.89 16.13 0.01
N LEU A 15 -14.18 16.51 -1.24
CA LEU A 15 -13.17 17.05 -2.15
C LEU A 15 -12.52 18.30 -1.58
N GLN A 16 -13.30 19.23 -1.02
CA GLN A 16 -12.80 20.45 -0.38
C GLN A 16 -11.79 20.14 0.73
N LYS A 17 -12.11 19.15 1.59
CA LYS A 17 -11.25 18.73 2.72
C LYS A 17 -9.95 18.07 2.25
N HIS A 18 -9.98 17.33 1.14
CA HIS A 18 -8.87 16.45 0.73
C HIS A 18 -8.09 16.92 -0.52
N MET A 19 -8.48 18.03 -1.15
CA MET A 19 -7.89 18.50 -2.41
C MET A 19 -6.38 18.75 -2.29
N ALA A 20 -5.92 19.32 -1.18
CA ALA A 20 -4.49 19.55 -0.94
C ALA A 20 -3.67 18.26 -1.02
N ASN A 21 -4.17 17.17 -0.42
CA ASN A 21 -3.51 15.85 -0.46
C ASN A 21 -3.51 15.27 -1.89
N MET A 22 -4.61 15.45 -2.62
CA MET A 22 -4.71 15.00 -4.01
C MET A 22 -3.75 15.76 -4.93
N LEU A 23 -3.56 17.06 -4.70
CA LEU A 23 -2.57 17.88 -5.43
C LEU A 23 -1.15 17.52 -5.05
N ALA A 24 -0.87 17.21 -3.78
CA ALA A 24 0.45 16.74 -3.35
C ALA A 24 0.87 15.45 -4.09
N LEU A 25 -0.07 14.56 -4.42
CA LEU A 25 0.19 13.38 -5.25
C LEU A 25 0.49 13.70 -6.72
N LEU A 26 0.05 14.85 -7.21
CA LEU A 26 0.22 15.29 -8.60
C LEU A 26 1.36 16.29 -8.78
N ALA A 27 1.83 16.89 -7.70
CA ALA A 27 2.87 17.90 -7.74
C ALA A 27 4.27 17.31 -7.94
N GLU A 28 5.14 18.13 -8.49
CA GLU A 28 6.55 17.89 -8.73
C GLU A 28 7.36 19.01 -8.07
N PRO A 29 8.48 18.69 -7.41
CA PRO A 29 9.40 19.72 -6.95
C PRO A 29 10.07 20.39 -8.17
N VAL A 30 10.23 21.71 -8.12
CA VAL A 30 11.01 22.45 -9.13
C VAL A 30 12.51 22.24 -8.86
N GLU A 31 13.27 21.84 -9.86
CA GLU A 31 14.73 21.71 -9.73
C GLU A 31 15.38 23.10 -9.54
N GLY A 32 16.04 23.32 -8.39
CA GLY A 32 16.92 24.47 -8.17
C GLY A 32 16.34 25.65 -7.35
N GLU A 33 15.04 25.63 -7.02
CA GLU A 33 14.43 26.49 -6.01
C GLU A 33 14.05 25.61 -4.80
N GLY A 34 14.11 26.14 -3.58
CA GLY A 34 14.00 25.34 -2.34
C GLY A 34 12.74 24.45 -2.23
N GLU A 35 12.69 23.61 -1.20
CA GLU A 35 11.70 22.54 -0.95
C GLU A 35 10.19 22.93 -0.98
N GLU A 36 9.85 24.20 -1.24
CA GLU A 36 8.49 24.74 -1.12
C GLU A 36 7.80 25.09 -2.45
N SER A 37 8.49 25.09 -3.59
CA SER A 37 7.84 25.34 -4.89
C SER A 37 7.39 24.03 -5.56
N LEU A 38 6.20 23.57 -5.18
CA LEU A 38 5.51 22.46 -5.84
C LEU A 38 4.73 22.96 -7.05
N VAL A 39 4.99 22.37 -8.23
CA VAL A 39 4.29 22.69 -9.49
C VAL A 39 3.55 21.46 -10.01
N VAL A 40 2.49 21.69 -10.79
CA VAL A 40 1.73 20.62 -11.45
C VAL A 40 1.75 20.88 -12.95
N SER A 41 2.17 19.87 -13.71
CA SER A 41 2.10 19.90 -15.18
C SER A 41 0.67 19.73 -15.68
N GLN A 42 0.39 20.20 -16.89
CA GLN A 42 -0.93 20.06 -17.51
C GLN A 42 -1.37 18.59 -17.58
N GLU A 43 -0.49 17.68 -17.95
CA GLU A 43 -0.78 16.24 -18.02
C GLU A 43 -1.22 15.69 -16.65
N ARG A 44 -0.50 16.02 -15.57
CA ARG A 44 -0.83 15.54 -14.23
C ARG A 44 -2.12 16.18 -13.71
N PHE A 45 -2.35 17.45 -14.00
CA PHE A 45 -3.60 18.13 -13.66
C PHE A 45 -4.81 17.47 -14.34
N MET A 46 -4.69 17.05 -15.60
CA MET A 46 -5.79 16.38 -16.32
C MET A 46 -6.23 15.07 -15.66
N HIS A 47 -5.39 14.43 -14.85
CA HIS A 47 -5.81 13.27 -14.05
C HIS A 47 -6.89 13.60 -13.01
N LEU A 48 -7.05 14.86 -12.61
CA LEU A 48 -8.17 15.28 -11.76
C LEU A 48 -9.52 15.18 -12.47
N GLY A 49 -9.54 15.10 -13.80
CA GLY A 49 -10.75 14.87 -14.57
C GLY A 49 -11.44 13.54 -14.25
N PHE A 50 -10.74 12.57 -13.64
CA PHE A 50 -11.37 11.36 -13.10
C PHE A 50 -12.24 11.64 -11.87
N LEU A 51 -11.96 12.70 -11.12
CA LEU A 51 -12.63 13.05 -9.86
C LEU A 51 -13.59 14.23 -10.03
N ILE A 52 -13.22 15.21 -10.85
CA ILE A 52 -13.90 16.50 -10.97
C ILE A 52 -14.43 16.64 -12.40
N HIS A 53 -15.72 16.95 -12.51
CA HIS A 53 -16.38 17.26 -13.76
C HIS A 53 -17.03 18.64 -13.67
N PHE A 54 -16.91 19.43 -14.74
CA PHE A 54 -17.50 20.75 -14.84
C PHE A 54 -18.68 20.70 -15.82
N GLY A 55 -19.88 21.11 -15.37
CA GLY A 55 -21.09 21.17 -16.20
C GLY A 55 -22.30 20.47 -15.58
N ASP A 56 -23.50 20.76 -16.11
CA ASP A 56 -24.74 20.12 -15.69
C ASP A 56 -24.80 18.65 -16.18
N LYS A 57 -25.62 17.79 -15.56
CA LYS A 57 -25.68 16.33 -15.81
C LYS A 57 -26.13 16.00 -17.26
N GLY A 58 -25.23 16.15 -18.22
CA GLY A 58 -25.36 15.81 -19.63
C GLY A 58 -24.11 15.11 -20.17
N PRO A 59 -24.20 14.44 -21.34
CA PRO A 59 -23.12 13.62 -21.89
C PRO A 59 -21.89 14.42 -22.38
N GLU A 60 -21.97 15.75 -22.43
CA GLU A 60 -20.89 16.65 -22.84
C GLU A 60 -20.53 17.59 -21.68
N GLY A 61 -19.80 17.07 -20.69
CA GLY A 61 -19.16 17.90 -19.67
C GLY A 61 -18.06 18.77 -20.28
N ILE A 62 -17.81 19.94 -19.70
CA ILE A 62 -16.69 20.80 -20.09
C ILE A 62 -15.40 20.08 -19.66
N PRO A 63 -14.49 19.73 -20.59
CA PRO A 63 -13.23 19.11 -20.23
C PRO A 63 -12.41 20.05 -19.35
N LEU A 64 -11.68 19.47 -18.38
CA LEU A 64 -10.93 20.22 -17.38
C LEU A 64 -9.94 21.22 -18.02
N SER A 65 -9.38 20.89 -19.19
CA SER A 65 -8.51 21.76 -19.99
C SER A 65 -9.19 23.02 -20.53
N GLN A 66 -10.51 23.01 -20.72
CA GLN A 66 -11.28 24.19 -21.15
C GLN A 66 -11.74 25.03 -19.96
N ALA A 67 -12.01 24.40 -18.82
CA ALA A 67 -12.37 25.09 -17.58
C ALA A 67 -11.17 25.81 -16.96
N ALA A 68 -9.97 25.22 -17.05
CA ALA A 68 -8.72 25.73 -16.51
C ALA A 68 -7.90 26.50 -17.56
N GLN A 69 -7.99 27.83 -17.55
CA GLN A 69 -7.22 28.67 -18.48
C GLN A 69 -5.74 28.87 -18.06
N PHE A 70 -5.32 28.35 -16.91
CA PHE A 70 -3.97 28.56 -16.37
C PHE A 70 -2.85 27.85 -17.16
N PHE A 71 -3.17 26.87 -18.02
CA PHE A 71 -2.21 26.21 -18.90
C PHE A 71 -2.26 26.71 -20.35
N ALA A 72 -3.09 27.72 -20.66
CA ALA A 72 -3.22 28.24 -22.00
C ALA A 72 -1.99 29.07 -22.37
N ASN A 73 -1.06 28.49 -23.14
CA ASN A 73 0.04 29.24 -23.74
C ASN A 73 -0.47 30.08 -24.91
N SER A 74 0.08 31.27 -25.08
CA SER A 74 -0.18 32.11 -26.26
C SER A 74 0.48 31.59 -27.54
N ASP A 75 1.47 30.69 -27.40
CA ASP A 75 2.21 30.04 -28.49
C ASP A 75 1.91 28.53 -28.52
N PRO A 76 1.32 27.99 -29.60
CA PRO A 76 0.97 26.58 -29.72
C PRO A 76 2.18 25.64 -29.89
N ASP A 77 3.37 26.15 -30.22
CA ASP A 77 4.58 25.35 -30.41
C ASP A 77 5.41 25.18 -29.11
N MET A 78 5.02 25.85 -28.02
CA MET A 78 5.71 25.82 -26.73
C MET A 78 4.94 24.95 -25.70
N PRO A 79 5.61 24.03 -24.97
CA PRO A 79 4.95 23.20 -23.96
C PRO A 79 4.34 24.04 -22.83
N ALA A 80 3.17 23.64 -22.33
CA ALA A 80 2.48 24.31 -21.23
C ALA A 80 3.40 24.45 -20.02
N VAL A 81 3.55 25.68 -19.51
CA VAL A 81 4.37 25.95 -18.33
C VAL A 81 3.71 25.30 -17.10
N PRO A 82 4.45 24.53 -16.28
CA PRO A 82 3.93 24.00 -15.03
C PRO A 82 3.42 25.12 -14.12
N VAL A 83 2.27 24.88 -13.47
CA VAL A 83 1.59 25.90 -12.66
C VAL A 83 1.77 25.56 -11.17
N PRO A 84 1.98 26.56 -10.28
CA PRO A 84 2.10 26.32 -8.85
C PRO A 84 0.90 25.57 -8.28
N ALA A 85 1.16 24.53 -7.48
CA ALA A 85 0.12 23.70 -6.87
C ALA A 85 -0.84 24.52 -5.99
N ALA A 86 -0.33 25.57 -5.32
CA ALA A 86 -1.13 26.49 -4.51
C ALA A 86 -2.18 27.25 -5.34
N GLN A 87 -1.81 27.70 -6.55
CA GLN A 87 -2.73 28.40 -7.44
C GLN A 87 -3.86 27.48 -7.94
N ILE A 88 -3.52 26.24 -8.28
CA ILE A 88 -4.51 25.23 -8.67
C ILE A 88 -5.43 24.89 -7.49
N HIS A 89 -4.87 24.77 -6.29
CA HIS A 89 -5.62 24.50 -5.08
C HIS A 89 -6.68 25.57 -4.80
N GLU A 90 -6.29 26.85 -4.82
CA GLU A 90 -7.20 27.98 -4.63
C GLU A 90 -8.31 28.00 -5.68
N TRP A 91 -7.95 27.84 -6.96
CA TRP A 91 -8.94 27.78 -8.05
C TRP A 91 -9.95 26.65 -7.88
N ILE A 92 -9.51 25.43 -7.51
CA ILE A 92 -10.45 24.32 -7.29
C ILE A 92 -11.37 24.61 -6.10
N LEU A 93 -10.84 25.14 -5.00
CA LEU A 93 -11.64 25.47 -3.81
C LEU A 93 -12.71 26.52 -4.10
N GLU A 94 -12.39 27.55 -4.90
CA GLU A 94 -13.37 28.55 -5.34
C GLU A 94 -14.53 27.92 -6.13
N ASN A 95 -14.20 27.00 -7.05
CA ASN A 95 -15.21 26.29 -7.85
C ASN A 95 -16.08 25.36 -6.99
N ILE A 96 -15.49 24.64 -6.03
CA ILE A 96 -16.24 23.81 -5.08
C ILE A 96 -17.17 24.68 -4.24
N ALA A 97 -16.69 25.82 -3.72
CA ALA A 97 -17.49 26.74 -2.93
C ALA A 97 -18.66 27.36 -3.72
N ALA A 98 -18.44 27.67 -5.01
CA ALA A 98 -19.49 28.15 -5.90
C ALA A 98 -20.58 27.08 -6.13
N SER A 99 -20.19 25.83 -6.38
CA SER A 99 -21.12 24.71 -6.57
C SER A 99 -21.93 24.42 -5.30
N LEU A 100 -21.30 24.43 -4.12
CA LEU A 100 -22.00 24.23 -2.84
C LEU A 100 -23.10 25.29 -2.62
N LYS A 101 -22.81 26.56 -2.92
CA LYS A 101 -23.81 27.65 -2.82
C LYS A 101 -25.00 27.42 -3.75
N GLN A 102 -24.77 27.02 -5.00
CA GLN A 102 -25.83 26.74 -5.96
C GLN A 102 -26.72 25.56 -5.53
N THR A 103 -26.14 24.53 -4.90
CA THR A 103 -26.90 23.41 -4.35
C THR A 103 -27.82 23.85 -3.22
N THR A 104 -27.34 24.71 -2.31
CA THR A 104 -28.17 25.27 -1.22
C THR A 104 -29.33 26.13 -1.76
N GLU A 105 -29.08 26.96 -2.78
CA GLU A 105 -30.12 27.80 -3.40
C GLU A 105 -31.20 26.97 -4.10
N LYS A 106 -30.82 25.90 -4.81
CA LYS A 106 -31.77 24.97 -5.46
C LYS A 106 -32.65 24.21 -4.44
N VAL A 107 -32.14 23.92 -3.26
CA VAL A 107 -32.89 23.28 -2.17
C VAL A 107 -33.84 24.28 -1.51
N ALA A 108 -33.38 25.49 -1.20
CA ALA A 108 -34.22 26.55 -0.61
C ALA A 108 -35.38 26.99 -1.54
N ALA A 109 -35.13 27.04 -2.86
CA ALA A 109 -36.15 27.34 -3.86
C ALA A 109 -37.26 26.27 -3.94
N LYS A 110 -36.95 25.01 -3.60
CA LYS A 110 -37.95 23.92 -3.51
C LYS A 110 -38.77 23.96 -2.22
N GLU A 111 -38.25 24.52 -1.13
CA GLU A 111 -38.99 24.67 0.13
C GLU A 111 -39.94 25.88 0.15
N HIS A 112 -39.67 26.91 -0.65
CA HIS A 112 -40.53 28.10 -0.75
C HIS A 112 -41.64 28.02 -1.83
N GLY A 113 -41.76 26.89 -2.54
CA GLY A 113 -42.86 26.66 -3.50
C GLY A 113 -43.98 25.80 -2.90
N SER A 114 -45.11 26.41 -2.54
CA SER A 114 -46.25 25.70 -1.94
C SER A 114 -47.11 24.93 -2.96
N PHE A 115 -47.53 23.71 -2.57
CA PHE A 115 -48.72 22.92 -2.95
C PHE A 115 -49.10 22.75 -4.43
N GLY A 116 -48.95 21.50 -4.91
CA GLY A 116 -49.66 20.94 -6.06
C GLY A 116 -49.83 19.43 -5.87
N ALA A 117 -51.07 19.01 -5.63
CA ALA A 117 -51.48 17.67 -5.20
C ALA A 117 -51.17 16.54 -6.19
N SER A 118 -50.81 15.37 -5.65
CA SER A 118 -51.60 14.14 -5.83
C SER A 118 -51.17 13.08 -4.81
N ASP A 119 -52.06 12.84 -3.85
CA ASP A 119 -52.15 11.62 -3.04
C ASP A 119 -52.13 10.37 -3.92
N LEU A 120 -51.35 9.35 -3.52
CA LEU A 120 -51.73 7.96 -3.70
C LEU A 120 -51.00 7.06 -2.69
N ASP A 121 -51.77 6.75 -1.65
CA ASP A 121 -51.72 5.68 -0.65
C ASP A 121 -50.43 4.88 -0.42
N VAL A 122 -49.99 5.00 0.83
CA VAL A 122 -49.04 4.13 1.52
C VAL A 122 -49.76 2.85 1.96
N THR A 123 -49.44 1.71 1.36
CA THR A 123 -49.71 0.40 2.00
C THR A 123 -48.44 -0.08 2.69
N MET A 124 -48.50 -0.13 4.01
CA MET A 124 -47.53 -0.74 4.91
C MET A 124 -47.56 -2.27 4.74
N THR A 125 -46.42 -2.89 4.43
CA THR A 125 -46.20 -4.32 4.73
C THR A 125 -44.82 -4.51 5.34
N ASP A 126 -44.86 -5.33 6.38
CA ASP A 126 -43.85 -5.52 7.42
C ASP A 126 -42.60 -6.27 6.95
N ALA A 127 -41.58 -6.18 7.79
CA ALA A 127 -40.25 -6.75 7.70
C ALA A 127 -40.21 -8.27 7.41
N CYS A 128 -39.19 -8.72 6.67
CA CYS A 128 -38.10 -9.58 7.18
C CYS A 128 -37.25 -10.15 6.02
N ALA A 129 -35.93 -10.19 6.25
CA ALA A 129 -34.94 -11.00 5.55
C ALA A 129 -34.79 -10.82 4.03
N THR A 130 -33.71 -10.16 3.62
CA THR A 130 -32.97 -10.60 2.43
C THR A 130 -31.50 -10.25 2.56
N GLN A 131 -30.70 -11.32 2.65
CA GLN A 131 -29.26 -11.33 2.48
C GLN A 131 -28.88 -10.46 1.28
N THR A 132 -27.93 -9.54 1.47
CA THR A 132 -27.32 -8.74 0.42
C THR A 132 -26.53 -9.68 -0.51
N LYS A 133 -27.25 -10.33 -1.42
CA LYS A 133 -26.67 -10.98 -2.59
C LYS A 133 -26.17 -9.85 -3.48
N VAL A 134 -24.88 -9.56 -3.34
CA VAL A 134 -24.12 -8.74 -4.29
C VAL A 134 -24.43 -9.29 -5.68
N GLN A 135 -25.22 -8.55 -6.45
CA GLN A 135 -25.51 -8.87 -7.83
C GLN A 135 -24.20 -8.75 -8.60
N SER A 136 -23.67 -9.89 -9.01
CA SER A 136 -22.49 -10.01 -9.82
C SER A 136 -22.68 -9.27 -11.14
N SER A 137 -21.94 -8.19 -11.34
CA SER A 137 -21.73 -7.64 -12.67
C SER A 137 -21.04 -8.71 -13.57
N PRO A 138 -21.26 -8.70 -14.89
CA PRO A 138 -20.67 -9.68 -15.81
C PRO A 138 -19.16 -9.48 -16.05
N TYR A 139 -18.51 -8.57 -15.32
CA TYR A 139 -17.06 -8.35 -15.33
C TYR A 139 -16.41 -8.76 -14.00
N SER A 140 -16.83 -9.89 -13.42
CA SER A 140 -16.15 -10.39 -12.23
C SER A 140 -14.73 -10.83 -12.64
N ILE A 141 -13.77 -9.95 -12.38
CA ILE A 141 -12.35 -10.28 -12.43
C ILE A 141 -12.21 -11.43 -11.44
N SER A 142 -11.84 -12.61 -11.92
CA SER A 142 -11.49 -13.71 -11.04
C SER A 142 -10.36 -13.22 -10.13
N GLN A 143 -10.63 -13.19 -8.82
CA GLN A 143 -9.68 -12.75 -7.80
C GLN A 143 -9.38 -13.94 -6.91
N THR A 144 -8.09 -14.24 -6.73
CA THR A 144 -7.67 -15.20 -5.71
C THR A 144 -7.71 -14.53 -4.35
N VAL A 145 -8.36 -15.17 -3.39
CA VAL A 145 -8.46 -14.70 -2.01
C VAL A 145 -7.82 -15.74 -1.10
N VAL A 146 -6.90 -15.30 -0.26
CA VAL A 146 -6.30 -16.07 0.84
C VAL A 146 -6.81 -15.45 2.12
N GLU A 147 -7.75 -16.12 2.79
CA GLU A 147 -8.46 -15.57 3.93
C GLU A 147 -8.45 -16.51 5.13
N GLY A 148 -8.34 -15.94 6.33
CA GLY A 148 -8.52 -16.69 7.59
C GLY A 148 -7.42 -17.70 7.87
N VAL A 149 -6.24 -17.55 7.26
CA VAL A 149 -5.09 -18.42 7.53
C VAL A 149 -4.60 -18.15 8.94
N SER A 150 -4.52 -19.21 9.73
CA SER A 150 -4.21 -19.15 11.16
C SER A 150 -3.16 -20.17 11.54
N LYS A 151 -2.12 -19.76 12.28
CA LYS A 151 -1.10 -20.66 12.86
C LYS A 151 -0.52 -21.65 11.85
N SER A 152 -0.44 -21.24 10.59
CA SER A 152 -0.09 -22.11 9.47
C SER A 152 0.64 -21.31 8.38
N SER A 153 1.11 -22.01 7.36
CA SER A 153 1.82 -21.40 6.25
C SER A 153 1.22 -21.81 4.92
N VAL A 154 1.01 -20.83 4.04
CA VAL A 154 0.34 -21.02 2.75
C VAL A 154 1.24 -20.54 1.64
N VAL A 155 1.31 -21.31 0.55
CA VAL A 155 2.06 -20.97 -0.65
C VAL A 155 1.11 -20.95 -1.84
N LYS A 156 1.21 -19.90 -2.66
CA LYS A 156 0.51 -19.75 -3.93
C LYS A 156 1.50 -19.38 -5.02
N GLN A 157 1.60 -20.25 -6.01
CA GLN A 157 2.38 -20.03 -7.22
C GLN A 157 1.52 -19.40 -8.32
N ALA A 158 2.14 -18.97 -9.41
CA ALA A 158 1.43 -18.41 -10.57
C ALA A 158 0.30 -19.33 -11.09
N SER A 159 0.48 -20.66 -11.03
CA SER A 159 -0.54 -21.66 -11.41
C SER A 159 -1.77 -21.68 -10.50
N ASP A 160 -1.63 -21.25 -9.25
CA ASP A 160 -2.70 -21.30 -8.24
C ASP A 160 -3.59 -20.05 -8.26
N ILE A 161 -3.18 -19.02 -9.01
CA ILE A 161 -3.82 -17.73 -9.01
C ILE A 161 -4.74 -17.60 -10.22
N LYS A 162 -6.00 -17.28 -9.95
CA LYS A 162 -6.98 -16.93 -10.98
C LYS A 162 -6.93 -15.43 -11.20
N GLY A 163 -6.69 -15.03 -12.44
CA GLY A 163 -6.57 -13.62 -12.79
C GLY A 163 -5.22 -13.01 -12.40
N ASN A 164 -5.19 -11.69 -12.25
CA ASN A 164 -3.95 -10.93 -12.03
C ASN A 164 -3.97 -10.18 -10.69
N SER A 165 -4.76 -10.63 -9.72
CA SER A 165 -4.90 -9.92 -8.44
C SER A 165 -5.16 -10.88 -7.29
N VAL A 166 -4.59 -10.56 -6.14
CA VAL A 166 -4.73 -11.34 -4.91
C VAL A 166 -5.24 -10.47 -3.77
N LYS A 167 -6.02 -11.06 -2.87
CA LYS A 167 -6.39 -10.47 -1.59
C LYS A 167 -5.96 -11.40 -0.47
N VAL A 168 -5.22 -10.90 0.51
CA VAL A 168 -4.84 -11.58 1.74
C VAL A 168 -5.61 -10.93 2.88
N LEU A 169 -6.55 -11.65 3.48
CA LEU A 169 -7.54 -11.09 4.40
C LEU A 169 -7.54 -11.84 5.73
N ASN A 170 -7.56 -11.10 6.85
CA ASN A 170 -7.86 -11.66 8.17
C ASN A 170 -6.96 -12.85 8.57
N CYS A 171 -5.70 -12.85 8.14
CA CYS A 171 -4.74 -13.91 8.44
C CYS A 171 -3.96 -13.56 9.70
N HIS A 172 -3.75 -14.53 10.58
CA HIS A 172 -3.09 -14.30 11.85
C HIS A 172 -2.10 -15.39 12.19
N ASP A 173 -1.03 -15.05 12.91
CA ASP A 173 -0.03 -16.01 13.37
C ASP A 173 0.54 -16.90 12.24
N SER A 174 0.73 -16.36 11.04
CA SER A 174 0.94 -17.18 9.83
C SER A 174 2.10 -16.72 8.97
N VAL A 175 2.49 -17.55 8.00
CA VAL A 175 3.43 -17.17 6.93
C VAL A 175 2.80 -17.41 5.56
N ILE A 176 2.70 -16.37 4.75
CA ILE A 176 1.97 -16.41 3.49
C ILE A 176 2.94 -16.07 2.35
N TYR A 177 3.10 -17.01 1.42
CA TYR A 177 3.91 -16.85 0.23
C TYR A 177 3.01 -16.76 -1.00
N ILE A 178 2.99 -15.60 -1.65
CA ILE A 178 2.33 -15.40 -2.95
C ILE A 178 3.42 -15.15 -3.99
N LEU A 179 3.96 -16.22 -4.59
CA LEU A 179 5.12 -16.17 -5.48
C LEU A 179 4.66 -16.15 -6.95
N ALA A 180 4.08 -15.03 -7.37
CA ALA A 180 3.48 -14.90 -8.69
C ALA A 180 3.56 -13.46 -9.22
N PRO A 181 3.51 -13.27 -10.56
CA PRO A 181 3.38 -11.97 -11.18
C PRO A 181 1.93 -11.49 -11.09
N LEU A 182 1.70 -10.33 -10.46
CA LEU A 182 0.36 -9.78 -10.25
C LEU A 182 0.28 -8.32 -10.72
N ARG A 183 -0.93 -7.84 -10.99
CA ARG A 183 -1.19 -6.40 -11.19
C ARG A 183 -1.49 -5.70 -9.88
N PHE A 184 -2.29 -6.33 -9.01
CA PHE A 184 -2.72 -5.74 -7.74
C PHE A 184 -2.64 -6.75 -6.60
N SER A 185 -2.31 -6.28 -5.40
CA SER A 185 -2.45 -7.05 -4.16
C SER A 185 -3.06 -6.19 -3.06
N LEU A 186 -3.96 -6.78 -2.30
CA LEU A 186 -4.50 -6.19 -1.07
C LEU A 186 -4.14 -7.09 0.11
N VAL A 187 -3.56 -6.53 1.16
CA VAL A 187 -3.38 -7.16 2.46
C VAL A 187 -4.24 -6.39 3.45
N TYR A 188 -5.15 -7.07 4.14
CA TYR A 188 -6.13 -6.43 5.01
C TYR A 188 -6.34 -7.23 6.29
N GLY A 189 -6.36 -6.55 7.44
CA GLY A 189 -6.80 -7.16 8.70
C GLY A 189 -5.88 -8.29 9.21
N CYS A 190 -4.61 -8.30 8.80
CA CYS A 190 -3.69 -9.37 9.19
C CYS A 190 -2.91 -9.01 10.47
N SER A 191 -2.59 -10.01 11.30
CA SER A 191 -1.83 -9.81 12.54
C SER A 191 -0.75 -10.85 12.77
N ASP A 192 0.39 -10.47 13.36
CA ASP A 192 1.46 -11.42 13.74
C ASP A 192 1.88 -12.35 12.57
N THR A 193 1.90 -11.82 11.35
CA THR A 193 2.00 -12.59 10.11
C THR A 193 3.15 -12.06 9.25
N THR A 194 3.88 -12.98 8.61
CA THR A 194 4.88 -12.63 7.58
C THR A 194 4.30 -12.91 6.20
N ILE A 195 4.25 -11.90 5.33
CA ILE A 195 3.61 -11.96 4.01
C ILE A 195 4.65 -11.62 2.95
N ILE A 196 4.92 -12.60 2.09
CA ILE A 196 5.82 -12.48 0.95
C ILE A 196 4.96 -12.37 -0.29
N LEU A 197 5.09 -11.26 -1.00
CA LEU A 197 4.42 -11.01 -2.26
C LEU A 197 5.46 -10.98 -3.38
N GLY A 198 5.14 -11.65 -4.49
CA GLY A 198 5.90 -11.64 -5.73
C GLY A 198 5.91 -10.26 -6.41
N ALA A 199 6.20 -10.23 -7.71
CA ALA A 199 6.29 -8.98 -8.45
C ALA A 199 4.89 -8.40 -8.75
N ILE A 200 4.69 -7.12 -8.43
CA ILE A 200 3.38 -6.44 -8.56
C ILE A 200 3.46 -5.20 -9.45
N GLY A 201 2.87 -5.29 -10.64
CA GLY A 201 3.04 -4.30 -11.70
C GLY A 201 2.24 -3.02 -11.57
N LYS A 202 1.25 -2.92 -10.67
CA LYS A 202 0.49 -1.67 -10.47
C LYS A 202 0.54 -1.16 -9.04
N ALA A 203 -0.09 -1.85 -8.10
CA ALA A 203 -0.17 -1.36 -6.72
C ALA A 203 -0.36 -2.47 -5.69
N VAL A 204 0.28 -2.29 -4.55
CA VAL A 204 0.05 -3.02 -3.30
C VAL A 204 -0.67 -2.10 -2.33
N ARG A 205 -1.70 -2.60 -1.66
CA ARG A 205 -2.40 -1.88 -0.58
C ARG A 205 -2.35 -2.72 0.68
N VAL A 206 -1.85 -2.17 1.77
CA VAL A 206 -1.77 -2.85 3.08
C VAL A 206 -2.54 -2.02 4.09
N GLU A 207 -3.58 -2.61 4.69
CA GLU A 207 -4.47 -1.89 5.59
C GLU A 207 -4.85 -2.64 6.85
N HIS A 208 -5.04 -1.90 7.95
CA HIS A 208 -5.57 -2.45 9.20
C HIS A 208 -4.77 -3.67 9.68
N CYS A 209 -3.44 -3.62 9.56
CA CYS A 209 -2.54 -4.72 9.93
C CYS A 209 -1.73 -4.38 11.19
N GLU A 210 -1.45 -5.38 12.01
CA GLU A 210 -0.75 -5.21 13.29
C GLU A 210 0.39 -6.24 13.46
N ARG A 211 1.61 -5.80 13.76
CA ARG A 211 2.79 -6.70 13.89
C ARG A 211 2.97 -7.59 12.66
N VAL A 212 2.80 -7.02 11.47
CA VAL A 212 2.96 -7.73 10.18
C VAL A 212 4.27 -7.35 9.53
N GLN A 213 4.96 -8.35 8.98
CA GLN A 213 6.09 -8.16 8.08
C GLN A 213 5.63 -8.37 6.64
N VAL A 214 5.73 -7.34 5.78
CA VAL A 214 5.41 -7.47 4.35
C VAL A 214 6.68 -7.31 3.53
N ILE A 215 6.96 -8.28 2.67
CA ILE A 215 8.09 -8.25 1.74
C ILE A 215 7.52 -8.24 0.32
N THR A 216 7.78 -7.18 -0.47
CA THR A 216 7.19 -7.06 -1.82
C THR A 216 8.05 -6.26 -2.79
N ALA A 217 8.03 -6.70 -4.06
CA ALA A 217 8.55 -5.95 -5.20
C ALA A 217 7.37 -5.41 -6.01
N ALA A 218 7.23 -4.08 -6.11
CA ALA A 218 6.05 -3.48 -6.72
C ALA A 218 6.33 -2.15 -7.42
N LYS A 219 5.46 -1.70 -8.32
CA LYS A 219 5.57 -0.31 -8.81
C LYS A 219 5.23 0.72 -7.73
N ARG A 220 4.19 0.45 -6.95
CA ARG A 220 3.63 1.37 -5.94
C ARG A 220 3.13 0.57 -4.75
N ILE A 221 3.24 1.17 -3.57
CA ILE A 221 2.62 0.65 -2.35
C ILE A 221 1.90 1.77 -1.60
N CYS A 222 0.75 1.43 -1.04
CA CYS A 222 -0.01 2.26 -0.12
C CYS A 222 -0.18 1.50 1.20
N ILE A 223 0.18 2.14 2.30
CA ILE A 223 0.12 1.60 3.66
C ILE A 223 -0.83 2.50 4.45
N ALA A 224 -1.85 1.90 5.04
CA ALA A 224 -2.81 2.64 5.83
C ALA A 224 -3.22 1.95 7.12
N ASN A 225 -3.44 2.71 8.19
CA ASN A 225 -3.97 2.20 9.46
C ASN A 225 -3.20 0.96 9.99
N CYS A 226 -1.87 0.97 9.89
CA CYS A 226 -1.00 -0.15 10.28
C CYS A 226 -0.21 0.16 11.55
N ARG A 227 0.01 -0.87 12.38
CA ARG A 227 0.69 -0.72 13.68
C ARG A 227 1.81 -1.73 13.86
N GLU A 228 2.99 -1.23 14.26
CA GLU A 228 4.16 -2.07 14.59
C GLU A 228 4.55 -3.02 13.43
N CYS A 229 4.36 -2.56 12.18
CA CYS A 229 4.63 -3.34 10.97
C CYS A 229 5.99 -2.99 10.36
N VAL A 230 6.60 -3.95 9.68
CA VAL A 230 7.87 -3.77 8.94
C VAL A 230 7.67 -4.10 7.46
N PHE A 231 8.06 -3.18 6.60
CA PHE A 231 7.89 -3.27 5.15
C PHE A 231 9.25 -3.35 4.45
N TYR A 232 9.54 -4.48 3.82
CA TYR A 232 10.75 -4.68 3.02
C TYR A 232 10.39 -4.50 1.54
N LEU A 233 10.85 -3.38 0.97
CA LEU A 233 10.28 -2.83 -0.25
C LEU A 233 11.29 -2.76 -1.39
N GLY A 234 10.89 -3.27 -2.54
CA GLY A 234 11.50 -3.00 -3.83
C GLY A 234 10.50 -2.21 -4.67
N VAL A 235 10.47 -0.89 -4.54
CA VAL A 235 9.42 -0.04 -5.12
C VAL A 235 9.94 1.01 -6.09
N ASN A 236 9.32 1.13 -7.26
CA ASN A 236 9.75 2.11 -8.26
C ASN A 236 9.23 3.54 -7.99
N GLN A 237 8.22 3.67 -7.13
CA GLN A 237 7.66 4.94 -6.68
C GLN A 237 7.69 5.01 -5.15
N GLN A 238 7.68 6.24 -4.61
CA GLN A 238 7.62 6.49 -3.18
C GLN A 238 6.45 5.75 -2.50
N PRO A 239 6.68 5.06 -1.36
CA PRO A 239 5.60 4.51 -0.54
C PRO A 239 4.63 5.61 -0.09
N LEU A 240 3.33 5.36 -0.20
CA LEU A 240 2.30 6.25 0.35
C LEU A 240 1.87 5.77 1.73
N ILE A 241 1.94 6.66 2.73
CA ILE A 241 1.52 6.39 4.11
C ILE A 241 0.26 7.21 4.39
N LEU A 242 -0.87 6.55 4.67
CA LEU A 242 -2.18 7.16 4.84
C LEU A 242 -2.80 6.79 6.19
N GLY A 243 -3.63 7.68 6.76
CA GLY A 243 -4.39 7.37 7.97
C GLY A 243 -3.52 7.21 9.22
N ASP A 244 -4.03 6.49 10.21
CA ASP A 244 -3.42 6.39 11.54
C ASP A 244 -2.45 5.22 11.63
N ASN A 245 -1.17 5.48 11.32
CA ASN A 245 -0.11 4.49 11.43
C ASN A 245 0.74 4.75 12.67
N HIS A 246 1.16 3.67 13.32
CA HIS A 246 2.00 3.75 14.52
C HIS A 246 3.19 2.81 14.43
N LYS A 247 4.41 3.32 14.67
CA LYS A 247 5.65 2.52 14.68
C LYS A 247 5.84 1.64 13.44
N ILE A 248 5.54 2.19 12.26
CA ILE A 248 5.82 1.52 10.99
C ILE A 248 7.28 1.73 10.57
N GLN A 249 7.90 0.66 10.08
CA GLN A 249 9.27 0.66 9.59
C GLN A 249 9.35 0.27 8.12
N VAL A 250 10.23 0.93 7.38
CA VAL A 250 10.55 0.59 5.97
C VAL A 250 12.01 0.16 5.86
N ALA A 251 12.27 -0.80 4.98
CA ALA A 251 13.58 -1.35 4.71
C ALA A 251 13.74 -1.67 3.23
N PRO A 252 14.99 -1.76 2.71
CA PRO A 252 15.23 -2.30 1.38
C PRO A 252 14.65 -3.70 1.23
N PHE A 253 14.21 -4.06 0.02
CA PHE A 253 13.87 -5.45 -0.32
C PHE A 253 15.00 -6.40 0.07
N ASN A 254 14.66 -7.55 0.66
CA ASN A 254 15.64 -8.42 1.34
C ASN A 254 15.53 -9.90 0.97
N THR A 255 14.87 -10.25 -0.12
CA THR A 255 14.61 -11.65 -0.51
C THR A 255 14.74 -11.84 -2.02
N TYR A 256 14.65 -13.09 -2.48
CA TYR A 256 14.40 -13.46 -3.86
C TYR A 256 13.85 -14.89 -3.93
N TYR A 257 13.21 -15.24 -5.03
CA TYR A 257 12.88 -16.61 -5.41
C TYR A 257 13.23 -16.81 -6.89
N SER A 258 13.36 -18.06 -7.32
CA SER A 258 13.93 -18.42 -8.63
C SER A 258 13.27 -17.68 -9.82
N GLN A 259 11.95 -17.50 -9.81
CA GLN A 259 11.21 -16.87 -10.91
C GLN A 259 11.03 -15.34 -10.75
N LEU A 260 11.59 -14.72 -9.71
CA LEU A 260 11.33 -13.31 -9.40
C LEU A 260 11.71 -12.37 -10.54
N GLY A 261 12.90 -12.54 -11.15
CA GLY A 261 13.36 -11.71 -12.26
C GLY A 261 12.41 -11.74 -13.47
N GLU A 262 11.95 -12.93 -13.87
CA GLU A 262 10.97 -13.09 -14.95
C GLU A 262 9.64 -12.41 -14.59
N HIS A 263 9.16 -12.63 -13.36
CA HIS A 263 7.92 -12.00 -12.89
C HIS A 263 8.02 -10.47 -12.87
N MET A 264 9.18 -9.91 -12.49
CA MET A 264 9.44 -8.46 -12.49
C MET A 264 9.37 -7.88 -13.90
N VAL A 265 10.03 -8.53 -14.88
CA VAL A 265 9.98 -8.12 -16.29
C VAL A 265 8.55 -8.19 -16.83
N GLN A 266 7.82 -9.27 -16.54
CA GLN A 266 6.43 -9.47 -17.00
C GLN A 266 5.48 -8.36 -16.53
N VAL A 267 5.65 -7.88 -15.29
CA VAL A 267 4.77 -6.85 -14.72
C VAL A 267 5.38 -5.43 -14.82
N GLY A 268 6.59 -5.33 -15.35
CA GLY A 268 7.33 -4.10 -15.62
C GLY A 268 7.87 -3.40 -14.37
N VAL A 269 8.24 -4.13 -13.32
CA VAL A 269 8.96 -3.58 -12.16
C VAL A 269 10.45 -3.51 -12.49
N ASP A 270 11.04 -2.32 -12.35
CA ASP A 270 12.45 -2.09 -12.65
C ASP A 270 13.33 -2.36 -11.41
N PRO A 271 14.26 -3.32 -11.44
CA PRO A 271 15.14 -3.60 -10.31
C PRO A 271 16.15 -2.46 -10.00
N THR A 272 16.41 -1.58 -10.98
CA THR A 272 17.41 -0.51 -10.84
C THR A 272 16.88 0.70 -10.06
N ILE A 273 15.54 0.82 -9.94
CA ILE A 273 14.87 1.93 -9.27
C ILE A 273 14.25 1.43 -7.97
N ASN A 274 14.76 1.88 -6.82
CA ASN A 274 14.19 1.54 -5.52
C ASN A 274 14.06 2.76 -4.60
N ARG A 275 12.84 3.26 -4.44
CA ARG A 275 12.48 4.47 -3.66
C ARG A 275 11.88 4.14 -2.28
N TRP A 276 12.20 2.98 -1.73
CA TRP A 276 11.67 2.50 -0.45
C TRP A 276 11.87 3.45 0.74
N ASN A 277 12.92 4.28 0.71
CA ASN A 277 13.31 5.23 1.76
C ASN A 277 12.75 6.65 1.57
N GLU A 278 11.87 6.86 0.59
CA GLU A 278 11.22 8.14 0.31
C GLU A 278 9.71 8.07 0.65
N PRO A 279 9.27 7.73 1.88
CA PRO A 279 7.84 7.63 2.17
C PRO A 279 7.15 9.02 2.13
N LEU A 280 6.05 9.11 1.39
CA LEU A 280 5.18 10.29 1.37
C LEU A 280 3.98 10.06 2.29
N VAL A 281 3.87 10.85 3.34
CA VAL A 281 2.74 10.83 4.28
C VAL A 281 1.65 11.77 3.78
N LEU A 282 0.41 11.27 3.67
CA LEU A 282 -0.76 12.08 3.33
C LEU A 282 -1.86 11.87 4.36
N GLY A 283 -2.42 12.98 4.84
CA GLY A 283 -3.42 12.97 5.90
C GLY A 283 -2.92 13.75 7.10
N MET A 284 -3.30 15.02 7.16
CA MET A 284 -3.47 15.70 8.45
C MET A 284 -4.59 14.93 9.16
N VAL A 285 -4.30 14.27 10.28
CA VAL A 285 -5.36 13.76 11.17
C VAL A 285 -6.18 14.99 11.57
N ASP A 286 -7.41 15.07 11.10
CA ASP A 286 -8.34 16.09 11.56
C ASP A 286 -8.65 15.77 13.03
N PRO A 287 -8.27 16.63 13.99
CA PRO A 287 -8.52 16.40 15.42
C PRO A 287 -10.01 16.26 15.77
N HIS A 288 -10.91 16.52 14.81
CA HIS A 288 -12.35 16.47 14.98
C HIS A 288 -13.05 15.30 14.25
N ASP A 289 -12.33 14.40 13.58
CA ASP A 289 -12.93 13.17 13.08
C ASP A 289 -13.18 12.19 14.26
N SER A 290 -14.42 12.20 14.73
CA SER A 290 -14.87 11.59 16.00
C SER A 290 -14.96 10.05 15.99
N LEU A 291 -14.20 9.39 15.10
CA LEU A 291 -13.91 7.95 15.19
C LEU A 291 -12.59 7.68 15.91
N SER A 292 -12.11 8.66 16.68
CA SER A 292 -11.02 8.52 17.64
C SER A 292 -11.35 7.43 18.66
N HIS A 293 -10.45 6.46 18.77
CA HIS A 293 -10.44 5.43 19.80
C HIS A 293 -10.67 6.02 21.22
N PRO A 294 -11.32 5.28 22.14
CA PRO A 294 -11.62 5.74 23.50
C PRO A 294 -10.40 5.82 24.45
N ALA A 295 -9.17 5.76 23.94
CA ALA A 295 -7.96 5.87 24.75
C ALA A 295 -7.30 7.22 24.48
N GLY A 296 -7.59 8.20 25.34
CA GLY A 296 -7.08 9.57 25.26
C GLY A 296 -5.56 9.64 25.23
N VAL A 297 -5.01 9.84 24.04
CA VAL A 297 -3.66 10.34 23.82
C VAL A 297 -3.73 11.42 22.74
N SER A 298 -3.19 12.58 23.10
CA SER A 298 -3.19 13.87 22.41
C SER A 298 -2.63 13.83 20.99
N ASP A 299 -3.17 14.70 20.12
CA ASP A 299 -2.50 15.45 19.05
C ASP A 299 -1.12 14.91 18.58
N VAL A 300 -1.10 13.95 17.65
CA VAL A 300 0.14 13.58 16.95
C VAL A 300 -0.08 13.63 15.44
N GLN A 301 0.69 14.50 14.80
CA GLN A 301 0.96 14.55 13.37
C GLN A 301 1.22 13.13 12.85
N ALA A 302 0.58 12.70 11.75
CA ALA A 302 0.71 11.33 11.23
C ALA A 302 2.18 10.88 11.25
N GLU A 303 2.50 9.82 12.02
CA GLU A 303 3.86 9.34 12.17
C GLU A 303 4.39 8.87 10.81
N SER A 304 5.48 9.49 10.34
CA SER A 304 6.16 9.02 9.15
C SER A 304 6.83 7.66 9.39
N ALA A 305 6.99 6.88 8.33
CA ALA A 305 7.68 5.61 8.41
C ALA A 305 9.16 5.81 8.74
N THR A 306 9.67 5.04 9.70
CA THR A 306 11.09 5.08 10.07
C THR A 306 11.88 4.03 9.29
N CYS A 307 13.15 4.30 8.97
CA CYS A 307 13.98 3.28 8.36
C CYS A 307 14.36 2.20 9.39
N LEU A 308 14.32 0.92 8.99
CA LEU A 308 14.80 -0.18 9.82
C LEU A 308 16.30 -0.04 10.04
N ASP A 309 16.74 -0.25 11.29
CA ASP A 309 18.15 -0.25 11.64
C ASP A 309 18.94 -1.28 10.79
N PRO A 310 20.05 -0.90 10.12
CA PRO A 310 20.91 -1.82 9.39
C PRO A 310 21.35 -3.05 10.21
N ASP A 311 21.55 -2.90 11.52
CA ASP A 311 21.95 -3.99 12.41
C ASP A 311 20.81 -4.98 12.69
N LEU A 312 19.55 -4.62 12.43
CA LEU A 312 18.41 -5.53 12.45
C LEU A 312 18.12 -6.15 11.08
N PHE A 313 18.63 -5.57 10.00
CA PHE A 313 18.41 -6.05 8.64
C PHE A 313 19.03 -7.43 8.39
N THR A 314 18.22 -8.37 7.90
CA THR A 314 18.64 -9.73 7.54
C THR A 314 17.95 -10.16 6.24
N ASN A 315 18.65 -10.90 5.39
CA ASN A 315 18.03 -11.47 4.19
C ASN A 315 16.99 -12.52 4.59
N PHE A 316 15.79 -12.40 4.02
CA PHE A 316 14.75 -13.40 4.20
C PHE A 316 14.96 -14.50 3.16
N LEU A 317 15.02 -15.76 3.60
CA LEU A 317 15.23 -16.90 2.73
C LEU A 317 13.88 -17.50 2.35
N ILE A 318 13.56 -17.52 1.06
CA ILE A 318 12.45 -18.29 0.53
C ILE A 318 12.99 -19.68 0.19
N PRO A 319 12.42 -20.75 0.77
CA PRO A 319 12.82 -22.11 0.43
C PRO A 319 12.76 -22.39 -1.08
N ASN A 320 13.80 -23.07 -1.57
CA ASN A 320 14.08 -23.31 -3.00
C ASN A 320 13.21 -24.40 -3.66
N TRP A 321 12.36 -25.10 -2.91
CA TRP A 321 11.48 -26.15 -3.43
C TRP A 321 10.16 -25.62 -4.03
N PHE A 322 9.93 -24.30 -3.98
CA PHE A 322 8.71 -23.67 -4.49
C PHE A 322 8.69 -23.41 -6.00
N GLY A 323 9.74 -23.76 -6.75
CA GLY A 323 9.79 -23.54 -8.20
C GLY A 323 10.72 -24.51 -8.92
N ALA A 324 10.47 -24.74 -10.21
CA ALA A 324 11.36 -25.52 -11.06
C ALA A 324 12.65 -24.72 -11.33
N GLU A 325 13.82 -25.34 -11.12
CA GLU A 325 15.10 -24.73 -11.48
C GLU A 325 15.19 -24.58 -13.01
N SER A 326 15.16 -23.34 -13.50
CA SER A 326 15.47 -22.98 -14.89
C SER A 326 16.84 -22.30 -14.97
N ALA A 327 17.44 -22.30 -16.17
CA ALA A 327 18.74 -21.68 -16.42
C ALA A 327 18.75 -20.16 -16.19
N GLU A 328 17.59 -19.50 -16.26
CA GLU A 328 17.37 -18.06 -16.04
C GLU A 328 16.86 -17.74 -14.62
N SER A 329 17.03 -18.66 -13.68
CA SER A 329 16.62 -18.45 -12.30
C SER A 329 17.39 -17.30 -11.62
N THR A 330 16.67 -16.48 -10.87
CA THR A 330 17.19 -15.41 -10.03
C THR A 330 18.01 -16.02 -8.89
N LYS A 331 19.28 -15.62 -8.76
CA LYS A 331 20.25 -16.21 -7.82
C LYS A 331 20.56 -15.34 -6.62
N ASP A 332 20.17 -14.07 -6.69
CA ASP A 332 20.46 -13.04 -5.72
C ASP A 332 19.33 -12.00 -5.69
N ASN A 333 19.37 -11.13 -4.70
CA ASN A 333 18.40 -10.05 -4.56
C ASN A 333 18.53 -9.09 -5.76
N PRO A 334 17.46 -8.90 -6.57
CA PRO A 334 17.54 -8.08 -7.77
C PRO A 334 17.67 -6.59 -7.47
N PHE A 335 17.33 -6.13 -6.26
CA PHE A 335 17.45 -4.73 -5.88
C PHE A 335 18.80 -4.47 -5.20
N PRO A 336 19.57 -3.47 -5.67
CA PRO A 336 20.83 -3.11 -5.05
C PRO A 336 20.61 -2.59 -3.63
N LEU A 337 21.42 -3.10 -2.69
CA LEU A 337 21.37 -2.68 -1.29
C LEU A 337 22.15 -1.38 -1.09
N PRO A 338 21.61 -0.42 -0.31
CA PRO A 338 22.37 0.77 0.08
C PRO A 338 23.61 0.41 0.90
N GLU A 339 24.66 1.25 0.80
CA GLU A 339 25.97 0.98 1.41
C GLU A 339 25.90 0.70 2.91
N ILE A 340 25.03 1.40 3.65
CA ILE A 340 24.88 1.23 5.11
C ILE A 340 24.38 -0.19 5.47
N TYR A 341 23.42 -0.72 4.71
CA TYR A 341 22.87 -2.07 4.94
C TYR A 341 23.88 -3.13 4.51
N LEU A 342 24.55 -2.89 3.39
CA LEU A 342 25.57 -3.78 2.85
C LEU A 342 26.80 -3.87 3.77
N ALA A 343 27.22 -2.75 4.37
CA ALA A 343 28.29 -2.72 5.36
C ALA A 343 27.92 -3.50 6.63
N SER A 344 26.69 -3.31 7.15
CA SER A 344 26.22 -4.08 8.31
C SER A 344 26.13 -5.58 7.99
N GLN A 345 25.65 -5.98 6.81
CA GLN A 345 25.65 -7.38 6.38
C GLN A 345 27.05 -7.98 6.30
N ARG A 346 28.02 -7.26 5.71
CA ARG A 346 29.42 -7.71 5.65
C ARG A 346 30.03 -7.88 7.03
N LYS A 347 29.75 -6.95 7.95
CA LYS A 347 30.20 -7.04 9.34
C LYS A 347 29.63 -8.30 10.02
N LYS A 348 28.33 -8.54 9.91
CA LYS A 348 27.66 -9.76 10.44
C LYS A 348 28.28 -11.03 9.85
N TYR A 349 28.54 -11.06 8.55
CA TYR A 349 29.18 -12.19 7.89
C TYR A 349 30.61 -12.41 8.39
N SER A 350 31.43 -11.35 8.53
CA SER A 350 32.77 -11.45 9.11
C SER A 350 32.74 -12.04 10.52
N THR A 351 31.86 -11.52 11.38
CA THR A 351 31.67 -12.03 12.74
C THR A 351 31.25 -13.50 12.76
N LEU A 352 30.37 -13.93 11.85
CA LEU A 352 30.00 -15.34 11.73
C LEU A 352 31.18 -16.22 11.31
N VAL A 353 32.00 -15.77 10.35
CA VAL A 353 33.20 -16.50 9.91
C VAL A 353 34.22 -16.58 11.04
N GLU A 354 34.42 -15.50 11.80
CA GLU A 354 35.29 -15.47 12.99
C GLU A 354 34.81 -16.44 14.06
N ILE A 355 33.50 -16.46 14.37
CA ILE A 355 32.91 -17.42 15.32
C ILE A 355 33.10 -18.87 14.82
N GLN A 356 32.85 -19.14 13.54
CA GLN A 356 33.06 -20.47 12.97
C GLN A 356 34.52 -20.91 13.03
N GLN A 357 35.44 -19.97 12.77
CA GLN A 357 36.88 -20.25 12.84
C GLN A 357 37.32 -20.50 14.28
N ALA A 358 36.89 -19.66 15.23
CA ALA A 358 37.14 -19.87 16.65
C ALA A 358 36.61 -21.24 17.11
N LEU A 359 35.39 -21.63 16.70
CA LEU A 359 34.84 -22.96 17.01
C LEU A 359 35.65 -24.12 16.41
N ARG A 360 36.25 -23.94 15.22
CA ARG A 360 37.14 -24.95 14.60
C ARG A 360 38.49 -25.04 15.30
N ASP A 361 39.02 -23.91 15.76
CA ASP A 361 40.35 -23.83 16.38
C ASP A 361 40.35 -24.35 17.82
N VAL A 362 39.20 -24.35 18.51
CA VAL A 362 39.06 -25.04 19.79
C VAL A 362 39.19 -26.54 19.55
N GLN A 363 40.24 -27.16 20.07
CA GLN A 363 40.40 -28.62 20.08
C GLN A 363 39.46 -29.24 21.12
N ILE A 364 38.19 -29.34 20.73
CA ILE A 364 37.13 -29.97 21.51
C ILE A 364 37.16 -31.48 21.25
N ASP A 365 37.10 -32.29 22.31
CA ASP A 365 36.93 -33.73 22.19
C ASP A 365 35.53 -34.11 21.66
N GLU A 366 35.39 -35.29 21.06
CA GLU A 366 34.13 -35.74 20.43
C GLU A 366 32.95 -35.86 21.40
N SER A 367 33.18 -35.90 22.72
CA SER A 367 32.10 -35.88 23.71
C SER A 367 31.56 -34.45 23.90
N ARG A 368 32.45 -33.48 24.12
CA ARG A 368 32.06 -32.06 24.25
C ARG A 368 31.54 -31.46 22.95
N LYS A 369 32.00 -31.91 21.78
CA LYS A 369 31.40 -31.52 20.49
C LYS A 369 29.92 -31.91 20.41
N ARG A 370 29.58 -33.13 20.86
CA ARG A 370 28.19 -33.59 20.92
C ARG A 370 27.37 -32.79 21.92
N GLU A 371 27.92 -32.48 23.09
CA GLU A 371 27.24 -31.63 24.09
C GLU A 371 26.95 -30.23 23.54
N LEU A 372 27.94 -29.60 22.91
CA LEU A 372 27.78 -28.29 22.28
C LEU A 372 26.74 -28.31 21.16
N ALA A 373 26.79 -29.31 20.27
CA ALA A 373 25.82 -29.46 19.19
C ALA A 373 24.39 -29.65 19.73
N SER A 374 24.22 -30.42 20.81
CA SER A 374 22.93 -30.60 21.49
C SER A 374 22.42 -29.30 22.12
N ALA A 375 23.31 -28.53 22.77
CA ALA A 375 22.96 -27.24 23.36
C ALA A 375 22.54 -26.22 22.29
N ILE A 376 23.28 -26.15 21.18
CA ILE A 376 22.93 -25.29 20.04
C ILE A 376 21.58 -25.68 19.48
N HIS A 377 21.31 -26.98 19.27
CA HIS A 377 20.01 -27.44 18.79
C HIS A 377 18.86 -27.08 19.75
N LEU A 378 19.08 -27.22 21.06
CA LEU A 378 18.06 -26.86 22.06
C LEU A 378 17.74 -25.37 22.00
N HIS A 379 18.77 -24.51 22.05
CA HIS A 379 18.59 -23.05 21.99
C HIS A 379 18.00 -22.60 20.65
N PHE A 380 18.39 -23.23 19.54
CA PHE A 380 17.79 -22.97 18.23
C PHE A 380 16.30 -23.33 18.21
N LYS A 381 15.94 -24.49 18.79
CA LYS A 381 14.55 -24.91 18.93
C LYS A 381 13.75 -23.92 19.79
N GLU A 382 14.25 -23.56 20.97
CA GLU A 382 13.61 -22.56 21.84
C GLU A 382 13.41 -21.22 21.12
N TRP A 383 14.43 -20.77 20.41
CA TRP A 383 14.37 -19.57 19.58
C TRP A 383 13.30 -19.67 18.48
N LEU A 384 13.18 -20.81 17.78
CA LEU A 384 12.15 -21.01 16.75
C LEU A 384 10.72 -20.88 17.30
N TYR A 385 10.47 -21.40 18.51
CA TYR A 385 9.16 -21.28 19.15
C TYR A 385 8.90 -19.87 19.69
N ALA A 386 9.89 -19.28 20.38
CA ALA A 386 9.76 -17.95 20.96
C ALA A 386 9.57 -16.84 19.92
N SER A 387 10.23 -16.97 18.76
CA SER A 387 10.11 -16.03 17.64
C SER A 387 8.92 -16.29 16.72
N GLY A 388 8.25 -17.44 16.84
CA GLY A 388 7.23 -17.88 15.89
C GLY A 388 7.77 -18.39 14.54
N ASN A 389 9.10 -18.36 14.32
CA ASN A 389 9.75 -18.84 13.10
C ASN A 389 9.56 -20.33 12.83
N ILE A 390 9.15 -21.11 13.83
CA ILE A 390 8.70 -22.50 13.66
C ILE A 390 7.67 -22.66 12.54
N ARG A 391 6.85 -21.63 12.29
CA ARG A 391 5.82 -21.61 11.23
C ARG A 391 6.41 -21.67 9.82
N LEU A 392 7.65 -21.20 9.62
CA LEU A 392 8.36 -21.34 8.34
C LEU A 392 8.59 -22.82 8.00
N LEU A 393 8.69 -23.67 9.02
CA LEU A 393 8.89 -25.11 8.86
C LEU A 393 7.59 -25.87 8.63
N TYR A 394 6.41 -25.27 8.84
CA TYR A 394 5.13 -25.94 8.58
C TYR A 394 4.92 -26.22 7.08
N CYS A 395 5.48 -25.39 6.20
CA CYS A 395 5.55 -25.70 4.78
C CYS A 395 6.29 -27.03 4.52
N LEU A 396 7.32 -27.38 5.30
CA LEU A 396 8.12 -28.60 5.09
C LEU A 396 7.42 -29.90 5.51
N GLN A 397 6.29 -29.83 6.21
CA GLN A 397 5.57 -31.01 6.71
C GLN A 397 4.46 -31.50 5.75
N GLY A 398 4.33 -30.86 4.58
CA GLY A 398 3.26 -31.10 3.62
C GLY A 398 3.54 -32.11 2.52
N ASP A 399 4.70 -32.77 2.50
CA ASP A 399 5.05 -33.83 1.53
C ASP A 399 5.02 -35.23 2.17
#